data_AF-A0A644Z7A6-F1
#
_entry.id   AF-A0A644Z7A6-F1
#
_cell.length_a   1.000
_cell.length_b   1.000
_cell.length_c   1.000
_cell.angle_alpha   90.00
_cell.angle_beta   90.00
_cell.angle_gamma   90.00
#
_symmetry.space_group_name_H-M   'P 1'
#
loop_
_entity.id
_entity.type
_entity.pdbx_description
1 polymer ?
#
loop_
_entity_poly.entity_id
_entity_poly.type
_entity_poly.pdbx_seq_one_letter_code
_entity_poly.pdbx_strand_id
1 'polypeptide(L)'
;MKPCYPAMPPADRDHVRDGREGKDMKLQDVFLNYCRREKVEVTVQLLDRTNRQGQIVGFDYSSIILEDEGRQYLVYKSAIVAVNPRQVVNYIFNDSYRTDWSKGHAEYTAYLA
;
A
#
# COMPACT_ATOMS: atom_id res chain seq x y z
N MET A 1 -33.87 -6.39 -44.71
CA MET A 1 -33.98 -5.00 -44.21
C MET A 1 -33.10 -4.90 -42.98
N LYS A 2 -32.11 -3.99 -42.98
CA LYS A 2 -31.08 -3.87 -41.93
C LYS A 2 -31.54 -2.86 -40.86
N PRO A 3 -31.38 -3.12 -39.56
CA PRO A 3 -31.67 -2.11 -38.54
C PRO A 3 -30.64 -0.98 -38.61
N CYS A 4 -31.14 0.25 -38.59
CA CYS A 4 -30.33 1.46 -38.57
C CYS A 4 -30.00 1.80 -37.11
N TYR A 5 -28.73 1.76 -36.73
CA TYR A 5 -28.28 2.32 -35.46
C TYR A 5 -27.96 3.82 -35.64
N PRO A 6 -28.31 4.68 -34.68
CA PRO A 6 -27.88 6.07 -34.71
C PRO A 6 -26.35 6.16 -34.53
N ALA A 7 -25.73 7.10 -35.24
CA ALA A 7 -24.29 7.34 -35.16
C ALA A 7 -23.86 7.71 -33.73
N MET A 8 -22.87 6.99 -33.21
CA MET A 8 -22.23 7.33 -31.93
C MET A 8 -21.53 8.69 -32.05
N PRO A 9 -21.61 9.58 -31.04
CA PRO A 9 -20.85 10.82 -31.05
C PRO A 9 -19.34 10.52 -30.96
N PRO A 10 -18.48 11.35 -31.59
CA PRO A 10 -17.04 11.24 -31.42
C PRO A 10 -16.69 11.47 -29.94
N ALA A 11 -15.95 10.54 -29.35
CA ALA A 11 -15.38 10.67 -28.03
C ALA A 11 -14.31 11.78 -28.05
N ASP A 12 -14.73 13.03 -27.88
CA ASP A 12 -13.83 14.18 -27.87
C ASP A 12 -13.30 14.40 -26.43
N ARG A 13 -12.04 14.01 -26.27
CA ARG A 13 -10.99 14.61 -25.44
C ARG A 13 -11.17 14.53 -23.93
N ASP A 14 -10.72 13.38 -23.42
CA ASP A 14 -9.71 13.29 -22.37
C ASP A 14 -9.77 14.37 -21.30
N HIS A 15 -10.67 14.09 -20.35
CA HIS A 15 -10.43 14.32 -18.93
C HIS A 15 -8.93 14.14 -18.61
N VAL A 16 -8.32 15.17 -18.03
CA VAL A 16 -6.98 15.18 -17.44
C VAL A 16 -6.74 13.88 -16.68
N ARG A 17 -6.04 12.93 -17.30
CA ARG A 17 -5.42 11.82 -16.56
C ARG A 17 -4.04 12.32 -16.19
N ASP A 18 -3.97 12.90 -15.00
CA ASP A 18 -2.73 13.05 -14.22
C ASP A 18 -1.93 11.77 -14.40
N GLY A 19 -0.90 11.87 -15.24
CA GLY A 19 0.13 10.86 -15.40
C GLY A 19 0.88 10.78 -14.09
N ARG A 20 0.29 10.12 -13.09
CA ARG A 20 1.09 9.44 -12.09
C ARG A 20 1.75 8.30 -12.84
N GLU A 21 2.85 8.66 -13.49
CA GLU A 21 3.99 7.79 -13.70
C GLU A 21 3.98 6.77 -12.56
N GLY A 22 3.96 5.49 -12.91
CA GLY A 22 4.36 4.44 -11.99
C GLY A 22 5.79 4.74 -11.58
N LYS A 23 5.96 5.70 -10.68
CA LYS A 23 7.17 5.93 -9.92
C LYS A 23 7.50 4.55 -9.41
N ASP A 24 8.73 4.12 -9.62
CA ASP A 24 9.34 2.99 -8.91
C ASP A 24 9.19 3.24 -7.41
N MET A 25 7.99 3.01 -6.88
CA MET A 25 7.63 3.25 -5.51
C MET A 25 8.22 2.06 -4.78
N LYS A 26 9.43 2.26 -4.27
CA LYS A 26 10.13 1.25 -3.49
C LYS A 26 9.20 0.76 -2.39
N LEU A 27 8.85 -0.52 -2.45
CA LEU A 27 7.92 -1.17 -1.50
C LEU A 27 8.27 -0.85 -0.04
N GLN A 28 9.58 -0.84 0.27
CA GLN A 28 10.10 -0.47 1.58
C GLN A 28 9.67 0.94 2.00
N ASP A 29 9.93 1.94 1.15
CA ASP A 29 9.64 3.34 1.47
C ASP A 29 8.13 3.56 1.61
N VAL A 30 7.32 2.94 0.75
CA VAL A 30 5.86 2.98 0.84
C VAL A 30 5.37 2.41 2.18
N PHE A 31 5.88 1.24 2.56
CA PHE A 31 5.50 0.56 3.79
C PHE A 31 5.92 1.35 5.05
N LEU A 32 7.18 1.76 5.12
CA LEU A 32 7.72 2.53 6.26
C LEU A 32 7.06 3.90 6.37
N ASN A 33 6.80 4.57 5.24
CA ASN A 33 6.13 5.86 5.25
C ASN A 33 4.67 5.74 5.68
N TYR A 34 3.97 4.67 5.31
CA TYR A 34 2.63 4.41 5.84
C TYR A 34 2.67 4.26 7.35
N CYS A 35 3.54 3.40 7.88
CA CYS A 35 3.65 3.17 9.32
C CYS A 35 3.98 4.46 10.09
N ARG A 36 4.87 5.29 9.53
CA ARG A 36 5.24 6.61 10.08
C ARG A 36 4.07 7.59 10.08
N ARG A 37 3.35 7.72 8.97
CA ARG A 37 2.27 8.70 8.80
C ARG A 37 1.06 8.36 9.67
N GLU A 38 0.67 7.10 9.69
CA GLU A 38 -0.47 6.59 10.45
C GLU A 38 -0.12 6.34 11.94
N LYS A 39 1.13 6.60 12.35
CA LYS A 39 1.64 6.37 13.72
C LYS A 39 1.35 4.95 14.21
N VAL A 40 1.50 3.98 13.31
CA VAL A 40 1.25 2.57 13.61
C VAL A 40 2.35 2.06 14.52
N GLU A 41 1.96 1.46 15.64
CA GLU A 41 2.89 0.70 16.47
C GLU A 41 3.44 -0.48 15.66
N VAL A 42 4.77 -0.57 15.59
CA VAL A 42 5.48 -1.65 14.93
C VAL A 42 6.30 -2.44 15.93
N THR A 43 6.43 -3.74 15.68
CA THR A 43 7.40 -4.61 16.35
C THR A 43 8.49 -4.95 15.34
N VAL A 44 9.71 -4.49 15.62
CA VAL A 44 10.90 -4.77 14.83
C VAL A 44 11.64 -5.95 15.44
N GLN A 45 11.81 -7.01 14.67
CA GLN A 45 12.60 -8.17 15.06
C GLN A 45 14.05 -7.96 14.64
N LEU A 46 14.98 -8.11 15.57
CA LEU A 46 16.42 -7.98 15.33
C LEU A 46 17.07 -9.34 15.04
N LEU A 47 18.29 -9.33 14.50
CA LEU A 47 19.06 -10.54 14.19
C LEU A 47 19.33 -11.44 15.41
N ASP A 48 19.43 -10.83 16.59
CA ASP A 48 19.59 -11.53 17.87
C ASP A 48 18.27 -12.17 18.39
N ARG A 49 17.21 -12.13 17.58
CA ARG A 49 15.85 -12.62 17.88
C ARG A 49 15.13 -11.84 18.99
N THR A 50 15.69 -10.72 19.44
CA THR A 50 14.96 -9.79 20.31
C THR A 50 14.00 -8.95 19.48
N ASN A 51 12.93 -8.49 20.13
CA ASN A 51 11.93 -7.64 19.51
C ASN A 51 11.96 -6.27 20.15
N ARG A 52 11.88 -5.23 19.32
CA ARG A 52 11.78 -3.84 19.76
C ARG A 52 10.48 -3.26 19.27
N GLN A 53 9.67 -2.77 20.20
CA GLN A 53 8.39 -2.14 19.91
C GLN A 53 8.56 -0.63 19.89
N GLY A 54 7.71 0.04 19.11
CA GLY A 54 7.67 1.49 19.05
C GLY A 54 6.97 2.00 17.79
N GLN A 55 6.91 3.31 17.65
CA GLN A 55 6.41 3.98 16.46
C GLN A 55 7.58 4.42 15.59
N ILE A 56 7.43 4.34 14.26
CA ILE A 56 8.45 4.85 13.33
C ILE A 56 8.32 6.37 13.27
N VAL A 57 9.35 7.09 13.71
CA VAL A 57 9.41 8.56 13.64
C VAL A 57 10.00 9.03 12.32
N GLY A 58 11.03 8.32 11.86
CA GLY A 58 11.75 8.63 10.63
C GLY A 58 12.56 7.44 10.14
N PHE A 59 12.99 7.49 8.89
CA PHE A 59 13.87 6.49 8.29
C PHE A 59 14.67 7.11 7.16
N ASP A 60 15.83 6.52 6.86
CA ASP A 60 16.65 6.85 5.71
C ASP A 60 16.92 5.58 4.88
N TYR A 61 17.98 5.60 4.08
CA TYR A 61 18.40 4.44 3.29
C TYR A 61 18.79 3.23 4.16
N SER A 62 19.52 3.41 5.27
CA SER A 62 20.16 2.33 6.05
C SER A 62 19.66 2.19 7.49
N SER A 63 18.79 3.08 7.96
CA SER A 63 18.37 3.19 9.35
C SER A 63 16.90 3.60 9.50
N ILE A 64 16.35 3.33 10.68
CA ILE A 64 14.99 3.65 11.11
C ILE A 64 15.07 4.19 12.54
N ILE A 65 14.37 5.28 12.83
CA ILE A 65 14.20 5.81 14.19
C ILE A 65 12.88 5.28 14.73
N LEU A 66 12.95 4.48 15.80
CA LEU A 66 11.80 4.07 16.60
C LEU A 66 11.69 4.96 17.83
N GLU A 67 10.47 5.28 18.23
CA GLU A 67 10.18 5.94 19.50
C GLU A 67 9.22 5.10 20.33
N ASP A 68 9.55 4.94 21.60
CA ASP A 68 8.75 4.23 22.59
C ASP A 68 8.84 4.95 23.93
N GLU A 69 7.70 5.33 24.50
CA GLU A 69 7.58 6.07 25.77
C GLU A 69 8.53 7.30 25.88
N GLY A 70 8.69 8.04 24.79
CA GLY A 70 9.55 9.24 24.72
C GLY A 70 11.06 8.94 24.61
N ARG A 71 11.46 7.67 24.50
CA ARG A 71 12.82 7.25 24.19
C ARG A 71 12.96 6.96 22.71
N GLN A 72 14.03 7.46 22.10
CA GLN A 72 14.32 7.23 20.69
C GLN A 72 15.43 6.19 20.52
N TYR A 73 15.25 5.32 19.54
CA TYR A 73 16.17 4.27 19.16
C TYR A 73 16.49 4.38 17.68
N LEU A 74 17.76 4.67 17.36
CA LEU A 74 18.26 4.55 16.00
C LEU A 74 18.61 3.09 15.72
N VAL A 75 17.86 2.46 14.84
CA VAL A 75 18.00 1.05 14.47
C VAL A 75 18.54 0.95 13.05
N TYR A 76 19.67 0.27 12.87
CA TYR A 76 20.22 -0.02 11.54
C TYR A 76 19.46 -1.16 10.88
N LYS A 77 19.07 -0.98 9.62
CA LYS A 77 18.33 -1.99 8.83
C LYS A 77 19.10 -3.30 8.66
N SER A 78 20.44 -3.25 8.66
CA SER A 78 21.28 -4.46 8.62
C SER A 78 21.09 -5.38 9.82
N ALA A 79 20.61 -4.85 10.95
CA ALA A 79 20.32 -5.61 12.15
C ALA A 79 18.85 -6.07 12.24
N ILE A 80 18.01 -5.68 11.29
CA ILE A 80 16.57 -5.98 11.29
C ILE A 80 16.30 -7.22 10.44
N VAL A 81 15.50 -8.14 11.00
CA VAL A 81 14.98 -9.32 10.30
C VAL A 81 13.60 -9.05 9.72
N ALA A 82 12.71 -8.42 10.49
CA ALA A 82 11.33 -8.16 10.09
C ALA A 82 10.76 -6.92 10.78
N VAL A 83 9.79 -6.26 10.13
CA VAL A 83 9.01 -5.17 10.69
C VAL A 83 7.53 -5.57 10.65
N ASN A 84 6.95 -5.78 11.83
CA ASN A 84 5.57 -6.27 11.98
C ASN A 84 4.68 -5.16 12.52
N PRO A 85 3.74 -4.62 11.73
CA PRO A 85 2.82 -3.61 12.21
C PRO A 85 1.73 -4.26 13.07
N ARG A 86 1.31 -3.58 14.15
CA ARG A 86 0.25 -4.07 15.04
C ARG A 86 -1.13 -4.05 14.39
N GLN A 87 -1.31 -3.21 13.38
CA GLN A 87 -2.53 -3.08 12.60
C GLN A 87 -2.28 -3.48 11.14
N VAL A 88 -3.34 -3.87 10.44
CA VAL A 88 -3.27 -4.15 9.00
C VAL A 88 -2.94 -2.86 8.26
N VAL A 89 -1.78 -2.85 7.61
CA VAL A 89 -1.30 -1.71 6.83
C VAL A 89 -1.89 -1.81 5.43
N ASN A 90 -2.77 -0.87 5.07
CA ASN A 90 -3.26 -0.72 3.69
C ASN A 90 -2.27 0.15 2.89
N TYR A 91 -1.18 -0.46 2.43
CA TYR A 91 -0.28 0.16 1.46
C TYR A 91 -0.70 -0.18 0.04
N ILE A 92 -0.20 0.54 -0.96
CA ILE A 92 -0.68 0.62 -2.35
C ILE A 92 -1.02 -0.74 -3.01
N PHE A 93 -0.34 -1.83 -2.66
CA PHE A 93 -0.64 -3.15 -3.23
C PHE A 93 -1.86 -3.84 -2.58
N ASN A 94 -2.33 -3.39 -1.42
CA ASN A 94 -3.46 -3.99 -0.71
C ASN A 94 -4.81 -3.81 -1.41
N ASP A 95 -4.95 -2.75 -2.21
CA ASP A 95 -6.15 -2.53 -3.03
C ASP A 95 -6.21 -3.50 -4.22
N SER A 96 -5.08 -3.87 -4.82
CA SER A 96 -5.08 -4.84 -5.93
C SER A 96 -5.54 -6.24 -5.51
N TYR A 97 -5.38 -6.64 -4.24
CA TYR A 97 -5.87 -7.94 -3.76
C TYR A 97 -7.34 -7.93 -3.32
N ARG A 98 -7.91 -6.77 -2.96
CA ARG A 98 -9.32 -6.66 -2.53
C ARG A 98 -10.30 -6.46 -3.68
N THR A 99 -9.84 -6.00 -4.84
CA THR A 99 -10.74 -5.49 -5.89
C THR A 99 -11.22 -6.54 -6.90
N ASP A 100 -10.72 -7.78 -6.89
CA ASP A 100 -10.98 -8.71 -8.01
C ASP A 100 -11.90 -9.91 -7.73
N TRP A 101 -12.26 -10.21 -6.47
CA TRP A 101 -13.15 -11.36 -6.17
C TRP A 101 -14.63 -11.00 -5.95
N SER A 102 -14.94 -9.74 -5.68
CA SER A 102 -16.33 -9.30 -5.45
C SER A 102 -17.05 -8.86 -6.73
N LYS A 103 -16.33 -8.61 -7.83
CA LYS A 103 -16.93 -8.12 -9.08
C LYS A 103 -17.29 -9.23 -10.08
N GLY A 104 -16.67 -10.41 -10.02
CA GLY A 104 -16.95 -11.51 -10.95
C GLY A 104 -18.24 -12.30 -10.69
N HIS A 105 -18.76 -12.29 -9.46
CA HIS A 105 -19.93 -13.11 -9.09
C HIS A 105 -21.28 -12.48 -9.47
N ALA A 106 -21.35 -11.16 -9.62
CA ALA A 106 -22.59 -10.45 -9.93
C ALA A 106 -22.98 -10.54 -11.41
N GLU A 107 -21.99 -10.65 -12.32
CA GLU A 107 -22.29 -10.77 -13.75
C GLU A 107 -22.74 -12.18 -14.14
N TYR A 108 -22.17 -13.26 -13.58
CA TYR A 108 -22.53 -14.63 -13.98
C TYR A 108 -23.97 -15.04 -13.57
N THR A 109 -24.49 -14.44 -12.49
CA THR A 109 -25.85 -14.70 -12.01
C THR A 109 -26.93 -13.97 -12.82
N ALA A 110 -26.59 -12.86 -13.49
CA ALA A 110 -27.51 -12.13 -14.36
C ALA A 110 -27.76 -12.82 -15.71
N TYR A 111 -26.85 -13.68 -16.17
CA TYR A 111 -27.00 -14.46 -17.41
C TYR A 111 -27.74 -15.80 -17.21
N LEU A 112 -28.07 -16.16 -15.97
CA LEU A 112 -28.79 -17.39 -15.62
C LEU A 112 -30.22 -17.13 -15.13
N ALA A 113 -30.72 -15.90 -15.27
CA ALA A 113 -32.09 -15.49 -14.96
C ALA A 113 -32.95 -15.35 -16.23
#